data_AF-A0A0F9SLU6-F1
#
_entry.id   AF-A0A0F9SLU6-F1
#
_cell.length_a   1.000
_cell.length_b   1.000
_cell.length_c   1.000
_cell.angle_alpha   90.00
_cell.angle_beta   90.00
_cell.angle_gamma   90.00
#
_symmetry.space_group_name_H-M   'P 1'
#
loop_
_entity.id
_entity.type
_entity.pdbx_description
1 polymer ?
#
loop_
_entity_poly.entity_id
_entity_poly.type
_entity_poly.pdbx_seq_one_letter_code
_entity_poly.pdbx_strand_id
1 'polypeptide(L)'
;MTVTEQTIRAQLQQILDDWYEDFLAKGGARIRKLLDKQTEQIVLGLLGFRAEYNGKWQLDVTNGRSHNSFVGKYLHENAKRAVGKWLEKYLHEPIAVVPNEEALASARKEYERTFRRALLEGAQTKAQEHATKALEAVVGTSLRELGQLLAPAGARAQDARDRLVDGDECVVDEEDD
;
A
#
# COMPACT_ATOMS: atom_id res chain seq x y z
N MET A 1 32.64 10.97 -33.50
CA MET A 1 31.63 12.04 -33.38
C MET A 1 32.08 13.20 -34.24
N THR A 2 31.41 13.41 -35.37
CA THR A 2 31.77 14.45 -36.33
C THR A 2 31.30 15.80 -35.82
N VAL A 3 32.02 16.87 -36.15
CA VAL A 3 31.69 18.26 -35.78
C VAL A 3 30.21 18.60 -36.04
N THR A 4 29.60 17.98 -37.04
CA THR A 4 28.18 18.08 -37.36
C THR A 4 27.23 17.63 -36.24
N GLU A 5 27.54 16.58 -35.49
CA GLU A 5 26.69 16.08 -34.40
C GLU A 5 26.68 17.04 -33.21
N GLN A 6 27.83 17.63 -32.89
CA GLN A 6 27.94 18.63 -31.83
C GLN A 6 27.16 19.90 -32.18
N THR A 7 27.25 20.36 -33.43
CA THR A 7 26.48 21.52 -33.90
C THR A 7 24.98 21.29 -33.82
N ILE A 8 24.51 20.11 -34.24
CA ILE A 8 23.07 19.76 -34.17
C ILE A 8 22.59 19.73 -32.72
N ARG A 9 23.36 19.13 -31.80
CA ARG A 9 23.01 19.12 -30.36
C ARG A 9 22.94 20.53 -29.77
N ALA A 10 23.90 21.38 -30.09
CA ALA A 10 23.92 22.77 -29.62
C ALA A 10 22.69 23.56 -30.12
N GLN A 11 22.33 23.39 -31.39
CA GLN A 11 21.14 24.03 -31.96
C GLN A 11 19.84 23.52 -31.32
N LEU A 12 19.73 22.21 -31.06
CA LEU A 12 18.56 21.64 -30.38
C LEU A 12 18.43 22.14 -28.94
N GLN A 13 19.55 22.23 -28.21
CA GLN A 13 19.54 22.77 -26.85
C GLN A 13 19.08 24.22 -26.84
N GLN A 14 19.58 25.03 -27.76
CA GLN A 14 19.17 26.42 -27.88
C GLN A 14 17.67 26.57 -28.17
N ILE A 15 17.12 25.77 -29.09
CA ILE A 15 15.67 25.77 -29.39
C ILE A 15 14.84 25.38 -28.16
N LEU A 16 15.32 24.39 -27.38
CA LEU A 16 14.67 23.94 -26.15
C LEU A 16 14.67 25.04 -25.08
N ASP A 17 15.80 25.72 -24.90
CA ASP A 17 15.95 26.80 -23.94
C ASP A 17 15.06 28.00 -24.33
N ASP A 18 15.07 28.38 -25.61
CA ASP A 18 14.22 29.46 -26.14
C ASP A 18 12.72 29.14 -25.97
N TRP A 19 12.32 27.89 -26.22
CA TRP A 19 10.95 27.44 -26.00
C TRP A 19 10.57 27.46 -24.52
N TYR A 20 11.47 27.04 -23.64
CA TYR A 20 11.23 27.02 -22.19
C TYR A 20 11.08 28.44 -21.63
N GLU A 21 11.93 29.36 -22.04
CA GLU A 21 11.83 30.78 -21.68
C GLU A 21 10.53 31.41 -22.19
N ASP A 22 10.13 31.13 -23.44
CA ASP A 22 8.87 31.61 -23.99
C ASP A 22 7.65 31.00 -23.26
N PHE A 23 7.73 29.71 -22.88
CA PHE A 23 6.73 29.04 -22.07
C PHE A 23 6.65 29.62 -20.65
N LEU A 24 7.77 29.95 -20.02
CA LEU A 24 7.79 30.62 -18.70
C LEU A 24 7.27 32.05 -18.78
N ALA A 25 7.64 32.80 -19.82
CA ALA A 25 7.19 34.17 -20.02
C ALA A 25 5.68 34.24 -20.28
N LYS A 26 5.15 33.39 -21.18
CA LYS A 26 3.74 33.40 -21.58
C LYS A 26 2.85 32.58 -20.65
N GLY A 27 3.31 31.38 -20.29
CA GLY A 27 2.58 30.42 -19.46
C GLY A 27 2.82 30.59 -17.97
N GLY A 28 4.05 30.89 -17.55
CA GLY A 28 4.42 31.01 -16.14
C GLY A 28 3.67 32.12 -15.40
N ALA A 29 3.39 33.26 -16.06
CA ALA A 29 2.55 34.32 -15.47
C ALA A 29 1.09 33.87 -15.31
N ARG A 30 0.57 33.07 -16.25
CA ARG A 30 -0.80 32.52 -16.19
C ARG A 30 -0.92 31.43 -15.13
N ILE A 31 0.06 30.54 -15.04
CA ILE A 31 0.13 29.48 -14.02
C ILE A 31 0.27 30.11 -12.64
N ARG A 32 1.14 31.10 -12.45
CA ARG A 32 1.24 31.86 -11.19
C ARG A 32 -0.08 32.52 -10.84
N LYS A 33 -0.75 33.22 -11.76
CA LYS A 33 -2.08 33.80 -11.49
C LYS A 33 -3.14 32.74 -11.13
N LEU A 34 -3.09 31.55 -11.71
CA LEU A 34 -4.00 30.46 -11.36
C LEU A 34 -3.67 29.86 -9.99
N LEU A 35 -2.38 29.66 -9.69
CA LEU A 35 -1.92 29.21 -8.38
C LEU A 35 -2.24 30.24 -7.31
N ASP A 36 -2.01 31.54 -7.53
CA ASP A 36 -2.35 32.61 -6.59
C ASP A 36 -3.85 32.63 -6.32
N LYS A 37 -4.68 32.52 -7.37
CA LYS A 37 -6.14 32.40 -7.24
C LYS A 37 -6.59 31.16 -6.48
N GLN A 38 -5.82 30.08 -6.53
CA GLN A 38 -6.10 28.83 -5.83
C GLN A 38 -5.27 28.64 -4.56
N THR A 39 -4.41 29.59 -4.18
CA THR A 39 -3.46 29.40 -3.06
C THR A 39 -4.23 29.26 -1.77
N GLU A 40 -5.25 30.09 -1.57
CA GLU A 40 -6.17 29.97 -0.44
C GLU A 40 -6.82 28.57 -0.40
N GLN A 41 -7.30 28.08 -1.54
CA GLN A 41 -7.95 26.76 -1.64
C GLN A 41 -6.98 25.60 -1.41
N ILE A 42 -5.74 25.71 -1.88
CA ILE A 42 -4.69 24.71 -1.67
C ILE A 42 -4.26 24.71 -0.20
N VAL A 43 -4.00 25.88 0.39
CA VAL A 43 -3.62 26.02 1.80
C VAL A 43 -4.73 25.49 2.69
N LEU A 44 -5.98 25.91 2.47
CA LEU A 44 -7.13 25.44 3.26
C LEU A 44 -7.37 23.94 3.06
N GLY A 45 -7.20 23.41 1.84
CA GLY A 45 -7.24 21.96 1.58
C GLY A 45 -6.15 21.17 2.31
N LEU A 46 -4.92 21.70 2.39
CA LEU A 46 -3.83 21.12 3.16
C LEU A 46 -4.10 21.15 4.67
N LEU A 47 -4.78 22.21 5.14
CA LEU A 47 -5.26 22.36 6.51
C LEU A 47 -6.48 21.46 6.82
N GLY A 48 -7.06 20.81 5.82
CA GLY A 48 -8.19 19.90 5.97
C GLY A 48 -9.56 20.57 5.89
N PHE A 49 -9.64 21.76 5.30
CA PHE A 49 -10.90 22.42 4.98
C PHE A 49 -11.31 22.13 3.53
N ARG A 50 -12.61 22.00 3.32
CA ARG A 50 -13.22 21.84 2.00
C ARG A 50 -14.13 23.03 1.72
N ALA A 51 -14.06 23.56 0.50
CA ALA A 51 -15.00 24.57 0.02
C ALA A 51 -16.36 23.90 -0.24
N GLU A 52 -17.40 24.42 0.39
CA GLU A 52 -18.78 24.08 0.05
C GLU A 52 -19.29 24.91 -1.13
N TYR A 53 -20.36 24.44 -1.78
CA TYR A 53 -21.03 25.15 -2.87
C TYR A 53 -21.55 26.55 -2.47
N ASN A 54 -21.75 26.80 -1.17
CA ASN A 54 -22.18 28.10 -0.64
C ASN A 54 -21.01 29.08 -0.42
N GLY A 55 -19.77 28.72 -0.79
CA GLY A 55 -18.58 29.53 -0.60
C GLY A 55 -18.04 29.55 0.83
N LYS A 56 -18.61 28.77 1.76
CA LYS A 56 -18.09 28.60 3.12
C LYS A 56 -17.07 27.46 3.15
N TRP A 57 -16.08 27.61 4.01
CA TRP A 57 -15.13 26.56 4.33
C TRP A 57 -15.67 25.72 5.48
N GLN A 58 -15.78 24.41 5.26
CA GLN A 58 -16.08 23.46 6.33
C GLN A 58 -14.89 22.54 6.57
N LEU A 59 -14.71 22.12 7.81
CA LEU A 59 -13.73 21.09 8.15
C LEU A 59 -14.15 19.79 7.44
N ASP A 60 -13.26 19.20 6.66
CA ASP A 60 -13.53 17.95 5.96
C ASP A 60 -13.48 16.79 6.97
N VAL A 61 -14.65 16.46 7.52
CA VAL A 61 -14.82 15.36 8.49
C VAL A 61 -14.62 13.99 7.82
N THR A 62 -14.84 13.90 6.51
CA THR A 62 -14.86 12.63 5.75
C THR A 62 -13.48 12.14 5.31
N ASN A 63 -12.49 13.01 5.16
CA ASN A 63 -11.18 12.62 4.62
C ASN A 63 -10.25 11.89 5.62
N GLY A 64 -10.71 11.53 6.82
CA GLY A 64 -9.88 10.87 7.85
C GLY A 64 -8.66 11.69 8.29
N ARG A 65 -8.54 12.94 7.81
CA ARG A 65 -7.42 13.86 8.04
C ARG A 65 -7.53 14.63 9.34
N SER A 66 -8.68 14.60 10.02
CA SER A 66 -8.86 15.20 11.35
C SER A 66 -7.83 14.70 12.37
N HIS A 67 -7.26 13.51 12.18
CA HIS A 67 -6.20 12.94 13.03
C HIS A 67 -4.85 12.75 12.32
N ASN A 68 -4.82 12.84 10.98
CA ASN A 68 -3.62 12.58 10.17
C ASN A 68 -2.97 13.84 9.59
N SER A 69 -3.69 14.97 9.49
CA SER A 69 -3.07 16.25 9.11
C SER A 69 -2.31 16.86 10.29
N PHE A 70 -1.27 17.64 10.01
CA PHE A 70 -0.49 18.32 11.05
C PHE A 70 -1.38 19.19 11.95
N VAL A 71 -2.33 19.92 11.34
CA VAL A 71 -3.26 20.78 12.07
C VAL A 71 -4.32 19.98 12.83
N GLY A 72 -4.79 18.87 12.27
CA GLY A 72 -5.69 17.95 12.96
C GLY A 72 -5.05 17.37 14.22
N LYS A 73 -3.80 16.90 14.12
CA LYS A 73 -3.01 16.42 15.27
C LYS A 73 -2.82 17.52 16.32
N TYR A 74 -2.41 18.71 15.90
CA TYR A 74 -2.21 19.85 16.80
C TYR A 74 -3.50 20.24 17.55
N LEU A 75 -4.63 20.32 16.84
CA LEU A 75 -5.92 20.63 17.45
C LEU A 75 -6.36 19.52 18.42
N HIS A 76 -6.21 18.26 18.02
CA HIS A 76 -6.55 17.11 18.86
C HIS A 76 -5.72 17.07 20.15
N GLU A 77 -4.40 17.24 20.05
CA GLU A 77 -3.50 17.26 21.21
C GLU A 77 -3.79 18.43 22.15
N ASN A 78 -4.04 19.62 21.61
CA ASN A 78 -4.40 20.78 22.44
C ASN A 78 -5.77 20.64 23.08
N ALA A 79 -6.77 20.11 22.36
CA ALA A 79 -8.08 19.82 22.93
C ALA A 79 -7.96 18.78 24.06
N LYS A 80 -7.22 17.69 23.85
CA LYS A 80 -6.94 16.68 24.87
C LYS A 80 -6.26 17.28 26.10
N ARG A 81 -5.27 18.16 25.90
CA ARG A 81 -4.58 18.85 26.99
C ARG A 81 -5.49 19.83 27.73
N ALA A 82 -6.32 20.58 27.02
CA ALA A 82 -7.27 21.52 27.62
C ALA A 82 -8.34 20.79 28.44
N VAL A 83 -8.90 19.70 27.90
CA VAL A 83 -9.83 18.83 28.63
C VAL A 83 -9.14 18.20 29.83
N GLY A 84 -7.91 17.69 29.69
CA GLY A 84 -7.13 17.16 30.81
C GLY A 84 -6.98 18.17 31.95
N LYS A 85 -6.56 19.40 31.64
CA LYS A 85 -6.45 20.49 32.64
C LYS A 85 -7.80 20.87 33.26
N TRP A 86 -8.86 20.86 32.47
CA TRP A 86 -10.21 21.11 32.97
C TRP A 86 -10.64 20.02 33.95
N LEU A 87 -10.44 18.75 33.58
CA LEU A 87 -10.71 17.62 34.47
C LEU A 87 -9.85 17.73 35.74
N GLU A 88 -8.54 17.91 35.63
CA GLU A 88 -7.65 18.09 36.79
C GLU A 88 -8.13 19.19 37.74
N LYS A 89 -8.63 20.33 37.20
CA LYS A 89 -9.09 21.47 37.98
C LYS A 89 -10.45 21.26 38.65
N TYR A 90 -11.37 20.52 38.03
CA TYR A 90 -12.76 20.41 38.49
C TYR A 90 -13.15 19.02 39.02
N LEU A 91 -12.32 18.00 38.81
CA LEU A 91 -12.51 16.61 39.25
C LEU A 91 -11.61 16.26 40.45
N HIS A 92 -11.36 17.21 41.35
CA HIS A 92 -10.66 16.94 42.61
C HIS A 92 -11.46 16.06 43.58
N GLU A 93 -12.79 16.01 43.42
CA GLU A 93 -13.62 15.02 44.07
C GLU A 93 -13.89 13.87 43.09
N PRO A 94 -13.80 12.60 43.52
CA PRO A 94 -14.27 11.50 42.69
C PRO A 94 -15.74 11.78 42.40
N ILE A 95 -16.05 12.15 41.15
CA ILE A 95 -17.43 12.23 40.71
C ILE A 95 -17.98 10.85 41.02
N ALA A 96 -18.92 10.78 41.96
CA ALA A 96 -19.81 9.65 42.06
C ALA A 96 -20.55 9.64 40.72
N VAL A 97 -19.97 8.95 39.74
CA VAL A 97 -20.52 8.82 38.40
C VAL A 97 -21.76 7.97 38.60
N VAL A 98 -22.88 8.61 38.93
CA VAL A 98 -24.18 8.03 38.63
C VAL A 98 -24.14 7.87 37.12
N PRO A 99 -24.05 6.64 36.61
CA PRO A 99 -23.87 6.47 35.18
C PRO A 99 -25.09 7.05 34.51
N ASN A 100 -24.89 8.06 33.66
CA ASN A 100 -25.93 8.46 32.74
C ASN A 100 -26.29 7.20 31.93
N GLU A 101 -27.52 6.72 32.07
CA GLU A 101 -27.97 5.49 31.40
C GLU A 101 -27.76 5.56 29.88
N GLU A 102 -27.85 6.75 29.30
CA GLU A 102 -27.56 6.99 27.88
C GLU A 102 -26.08 6.76 27.54
N ALA A 103 -25.18 7.22 28.42
CA ALA A 103 -23.73 7.03 28.25
C ALA A 103 -23.37 5.54 28.38
N LEU A 104 -23.97 4.82 29.33
CA LEU A 104 -23.81 3.37 29.44
C LEU A 104 -24.38 2.62 28.22
N ALA A 105 -25.56 3.01 27.74
CA ALA A 105 -26.17 2.40 26.56
C ALA A 105 -25.32 2.61 25.30
N SER A 106 -24.76 3.82 25.14
CA SER A 106 -23.84 4.14 24.04
C SER A 106 -22.54 3.34 24.14
N ALA A 107 -21.94 3.25 25.34
CA ALA A 107 -20.73 2.46 25.56
C ALA A 107 -20.96 0.96 25.31
N ARG A 108 -22.12 0.41 25.70
CA ARG A 108 -22.49 -0.98 25.40
C ARG A 108 -22.61 -1.23 23.90
N LYS A 109 -23.29 -0.34 23.16
CA LYS A 109 -23.39 -0.45 21.70
C LYS A 109 -22.02 -0.41 21.03
N GLU A 110 -21.14 0.47 21.48
CA GLU A 110 -19.80 0.59 20.93
C GLU A 110 -18.94 -0.64 21.23
N TYR A 111 -19.04 -1.18 22.44
CA TYR A 111 -18.41 -2.43 22.83
C TYR A 111 -18.92 -3.60 21.97
N GLU A 112 -20.23 -3.77 21.84
CA GLU A 112 -20.83 -4.83 21.01
C GLU A 112 -20.39 -4.74 19.56
N ARG A 113 -20.37 -3.53 18.99
CA ARG A 113 -19.89 -3.29 17.62
C ARG A 113 -18.44 -3.71 17.45
N THR A 114 -17.58 -3.27 18.37
CA THR A 114 -16.14 -3.55 18.33
C THR A 114 -15.86 -5.04 18.53
N PHE A 115 -16.56 -5.66 19.48
CA PHE A 115 -16.47 -7.09 19.75
C PHE A 115 -16.93 -7.93 18.56
N ARG A 116 -18.08 -7.62 17.96
CA ARG A 116 -18.57 -8.33 16.76
C ARG A 116 -17.58 -8.22 15.60
N ARG A 117 -17.00 -7.04 15.38
CA ARG A 117 -16.01 -6.83 14.34
C ARG A 117 -14.77 -7.71 14.57
N ALA A 118 -14.20 -7.67 15.77
CA ALA A 118 -13.03 -8.46 16.11
C ALA A 118 -13.31 -9.98 16.02
N LEU A 119 -14.51 -10.41 16.42
CA LEU A 119 -14.94 -11.81 16.29
C LEU A 119 -15.01 -12.26 14.83
N LEU A 120 -15.59 -11.43 13.95
CA LEU A 120 -15.70 -11.73 12.51
C LEU A 120 -14.33 -11.74 11.84
N GLU A 121 -13.47 -10.77 12.15
CA GLU A 121 -12.09 -10.72 11.64
C GLU A 121 -11.31 -11.97 12.07
N GLY A 122 -11.40 -12.37 13.34
CA GLY A 122 -10.76 -13.60 13.84
C GLY A 122 -11.32 -14.88 13.19
N ALA A 123 -12.63 -14.95 12.97
CA ALA A 123 -13.27 -16.07 12.27
C ALA A 123 -12.81 -16.17 10.81
N GLN A 124 -12.70 -15.03 10.11
CA GLN A 124 -12.20 -14.97 8.73
C GLN A 124 -10.75 -15.41 8.64
N THR A 125 -9.87 -14.93 9.53
CA THR A 125 -8.46 -15.34 9.57
C THR A 125 -8.34 -16.85 9.75
N LYS A 126 -9.07 -17.43 10.71
CA LYS A 126 -9.06 -18.89 10.91
C LYS A 126 -9.61 -19.64 9.70
N ALA A 127 -10.72 -19.19 9.12
CA ALA A 127 -11.29 -19.82 7.93
C ALA A 127 -10.28 -19.84 6.77
N GLN A 128 -9.54 -18.74 6.58
CA GLN A 128 -8.49 -18.63 5.58
C GLN A 128 -7.32 -19.59 5.86
N GLU A 129 -6.84 -19.67 7.10
CA GLU A 129 -5.80 -20.63 7.50
C GLU A 129 -6.23 -22.09 7.23
N HIS A 130 -7.48 -22.43 7.57
CA HIS A 130 -8.03 -23.75 7.30
C HIS A 130 -8.14 -24.04 5.80
N ALA A 131 -8.57 -23.06 5.00
CA ALA A 131 -8.65 -23.19 3.55
C ALA A 131 -7.27 -23.41 2.92
N THR A 132 -6.25 -22.65 3.35
CA THR A 132 -4.86 -22.81 2.88
C THR A 132 -4.31 -24.20 3.21
N LYS A 133 -4.50 -24.68 4.45
CA LYS A 133 -4.08 -26.03 4.84
C LYS A 133 -4.79 -27.13 4.04
N ALA A 134 -6.08 -26.95 3.77
CA ALA A 134 -6.83 -27.89 2.94
C ALA A 134 -6.31 -27.93 1.50
N LEU A 135 -5.98 -26.77 0.91
CA LEU A 135 -5.38 -26.69 -0.42
C LEU A 135 -4.00 -27.36 -0.47
N GLU A 136 -3.14 -27.11 0.51
CA GLU A 136 -1.82 -27.75 0.63
C GLU A 136 -1.94 -29.28 0.72
N ALA A 137 -2.93 -29.78 1.47
CA ALA A 137 -3.19 -31.21 1.59
C ALA A 137 -3.62 -31.83 0.25
N VAL A 138 -4.51 -31.17 -0.50
CA VAL A 138 -4.97 -31.64 -1.82
C VAL A 138 -3.83 -31.63 -2.83
N VAL A 139 -3.12 -30.50 -2.96
CA VAL A 139 -1.99 -30.36 -3.90
C VAL A 139 -0.86 -31.34 -3.56
N GLY A 140 -0.53 -31.49 -2.28
CA GLY A 140 0.48 -32.43 -1.82
C GLY A 140 0.11 -33.90 -2.05
N THR A 141 -1.18 -34.23 -2.09
CA THR A 141 -1.66 -35.59 -2.43
C THR A 141 -1.55 -35.83 -3.94
N SER A 142 -2.03 -34.90 -4.76
CA SER A 142 -1.94 -35.00 -6.23
C SER A 142 -0.49 -35.05 -6.73
N LEU A 143 0.43 -34.27 -6.14
CA LEU A 143 1.85 -34.33 -6.48
C LEU A 143 2.49 -35.67 -6.11
N ARG A 144 2.08 -36.28 -4.99
CA ARG A 144 2.55 -37.62 -4.61
C ARG A 144 2.06 -38.69 -5.58
N GLU A 145 0.79 -38.63 -5.97
CA GLU A 145 0.20 -39.54 -6.96
C GLU A 145 0.90 -39.44 -8.32
N LEU A 146 1.14 -38.21 -8.80
CA LEU A 146 1.91 -37.97 -10.02
C LEU A 146 3.35 -38.50 -9.92
N GLY A 147 4.01 -38.28 -8.78
CA GLY A 147 5.35 -38.81 -8.52
C GLY A 147 5.40 -40.34 -8.56
N GLN A 148 4.40 -41.02 -8.00
CA GLN A 148 4.30 -42.49 -8.04
C GLN A 148 4.08 -43.03 -9.46
N LEU A 149 3.30 -42.33 -10.29
CA LEU A 149 3.08 -42.70 -11.69
C LEU A 149 4.33 -42.48 -12.57
N LEU A 150 5.12 -41.45 -12.28
CA LEU A 150 6.33 -41.11 -13.05
C LEU A 150 7.59 -41.87 -12.59
N ALA A 151 7.63 -42.36 -11.35
CA ALA A 151 8.75 -43.13 -10.80
C ALA A 151 9.22 -44.30 -11.70
N PRO A 152 8.34 -45.17 -12.25
CA PRO A 152 8.78 -46.27 -13.12
C PRO A 152 9.33 -45.79 -14.47
N ALA A 153 8.88 -44.63 -14.98
CA ALA A 153 9.41 -44.06 -16.22
C ALA A 153 10.84 -43.54 -16.02
N GLY A 154 11.12 -42.90 -14.87
CA GLY A 154 12.47 -42.47 -14.50
C GLY A 154 13.44 -43.63 -14.32
N ALA A 155 13.00 -44.70 -13.64
CA ALA A 155 13.82 -45.90 -13.46
C ALA A 155 14.20 -46.57 -14.81
N ARG A 156 13.26 -46.61 -15.77
CA ARG A 156 13.52 -47.13 -17.12
C ARG A 156 14.48 -46.25 -17.92
N ALA A 157 14.36 -44.93 -17.79
CA ALA A 157 15.26 -44.00 -18.47
C ALA A 157 16.70 -44.09 -17.91
N GLN A 158 16.84 -44.28 -16.60
CA GLN A 158 18.13 -44.49 -15.94
C GLN A 158 18.76 -45.82 -16.34
N ASP A 159 18.01 -46.93 -16.30
CA ASP A 159 18.48 -48.26 -16.75
C ASP A 159 18.90 -48.24 -18.24
N ALA A 160 18.13 -47.56 -19.09
CA ALA A 160 18.50 -47.40 -20.50
C ALA A 160 19.80 -46.60 -20.69
N ARG A 161 20.02 -45.59 -19.84
CA ARG A 161 21.25 -44.79 -19.86
C ARG A 161 22.45 -45.59 -19.36
N ASP A 162 22.30 -46.34 -18.27
CA ASP A 162 23.38 -47.15 -17.70
C ASP A 162 23.81 -48.25 -18.70
N ARG A 163 22.87 -48.88 -19.41
CA ARG A 163 23.16 -49.81 -20.51
C ARG A 163 23.92 -49.18 -21.68
N LEU A 164 23.70 -47.90 -21.97
CA LEU A 164 24.43 -47.19 -23.01
C LEU A 164 25.84 -46.82 -22.57
N VAL A 165 26.07 -46.61 -21.27
CA VAL A 165 27.40 -46.29 -20.72
C VAL A 165 28.26 -47.55 -20.60
N ASP A 166 27.68 -48.70 -20.24
CA ASP A 166 28.40 -49.98 -20.13
C ASP A 166 28.62 -50.66 -21.50
N GLY A 167 27.92 -50.21 -22.56
CA GLY A 167 27.99 -50.80 -23.90
C GLY A 167 29.03 -50.17 -24.84
N ASP A 168 29.76 -49.14 -24.39
CA ASP A 168 30.66 -48.35 -25.25
C ASP A 168 32.15 -48.58 -24.96
N GLU A 169 32.52 -49.73 -24.37
CA GLU A 169 33.83 -50.34 -24.66
C GLU A 169 33.77 -50.94 -26.07
N CYS A 170 33.62 -50.08 -27.08
CA CYS A 170 34.04 -50.40 -28.43
C CYS A 170 35.56 -50.55 -28.37
N VAL A 171 36.02 -51.79 -28.17
CA VAL A 171 37.40 -52.19 -28.49
C VAL A 171 37.55 -51.89 -29.98
N VAL A 172 38.13 -50.75 -30.29
CA VAL A 172 38.59 -50.46 -31.64
C VAL A 172 39.77 -51.39 -31.84
N ASP A 173 39.52 -52.53 -32.46
CA ASP A 173 40.60 -53.37 -32.98
C ASP A 173 41.33 -52.51 -34.02
N GLU A 174 42.50 -51.99 -33.65
CA GLU A 174 43.47 -51.42 -34.59
C GLU A 174 43.90 -52.57 -35.51
N GLU A 175 43.25 -52.68 -36.67
CA GLU A 175 43.77 -53.49 -37.78
C GLU A 175 45.03 -52.82 -38.32
N ASP A 176 46.19 -53.33 -37.89
CA ASP A 176 47.47 -53.17 -38.56
C ASP A 176 47.47 -53.93 -39.90
N ASP A 177 47.68 -53.18 -40.99
CA ASP A 177 48.38 -53.50 -42.26
C ASP A 177 47.65 -53.06 -43.55
#